data_AF-A0A7C2DD59-F1
#
_entry.id   AF-A0A7C2DD59-F1
#
_cell.length_a   1.000
_cell.length_b   1.000
_cell.length_c   1.000
_cell.angle_alpha   90.00
_cell.angle_beta   90.00
_cell.angle_gamma   90.00
#
_symmetry.space_group_name_H-M   'P 1'
#
loop_
_entity.id
_entity.type
_entity.pdbx_description
1 polymer ?
#
loop_
_entity_poly.entity_id
_entity_poly.type
_entity_poly.pdbx_seq_one_letter_code
_entity_poly.pdbx_strand_id
1 'polypeptide(L)'
;MGRAGRLLRLSVASFVASFALAFPLAAGASHMSGWVHDHSSSGIPRRPSGYADLVATFGEHCNARADDARSYWPHQSARNVYGYVYYHAYIGRNVGYNIRNHIEADHRNNAVDYGVYGYDCRLISGSTKWSTHAFGAAIDTNTAKNPWGQTYWNGIGADGRDYGKYIPNVWKGPDPGHRFYWGLNFSTTPDPMHFQYVTGY
;
A
#
# COMPACT_ATOMS: atom_id res chain seq x y z
N MET A 1 -15.01 86.47 16.47
CA MET A 1 -15.04 86.80 17.91
C MET A 1 -15.85 85.71 18.61
N GLY A 2 -15.20 84.72 19.24
CA GLY A 2 -15.21 84.49 20.71
C GLY A 2 -16.46 83.69 21.14
N ARG A 3 -16.42 82.56 21.88
CA ARG A 3 -15.51 82.08 22.93
C ARG A 3 -15.72 80.57 23.17
N ALA A 4 -14.65 79.95 23.71
CA ALA A 4 -14.57 78.92 24.78
C ALA A 4 -15.54 77.72 24.80
N GLY A 5 -15.13 76.48 25.06
CA GLY A 5 -13.88 75.92 25.56
C GLY A 5 -14.18 74.74 26.50
N ARG A 6 -13.41 73.65 26.44
CA ARG A 6 -12.96 72.84 27.59
C ARG A 6 -12.10 71.65 27.12
N LEU A 7 -11.00 71.47 27.85
CA LEU A 7 -10.02 70.40 27.78
C LEU A 7 -10.56 69.09 28.41
N LEU A 8 -10.15 67.95 27.85
CA LEU A 8 -9.86 66.69 28.56
C LEU A 8 -9.07 65.79 27.57
N ARG A 9 -7.73 65.72 27.65
CA ARG A 9 -6.89 64.75 28.38
C ARG A 9 -7.18 63.25 28.09
N LEU A 10 -6.10 62.57 27.67
CA LEU A 10 -5.74 61.14 27.92
C LEU A 10 -6.55 60.10 27.10
N SER A 11 -6.01 59.04 26.49
CA SER A 11 -4.72 58.34 26.56
C SER A 11 -4.52 57.48 25.30
N VAL A 12 -3.26 57.19 24.96
CA VAL A 12 -2.84 56.12 24.05
C VAL A 12 -3.21 54.76 24.62
N ALA A 13 -3.81 53.88 23.82
CA ALA A 13 -3.73 52.43 24.00
C ALA A 13 -3.96 51.73 22.64
N SER A 14 -2.86 51.32 22.01
CA SER A 14 -2.85 50.38 20.90
C SER A 14 -3.38 49.02 21.37
N PHE A 15 -4.42 48.51 20.73
CA PHE A 15 -4.82 47.10 20.83
C PHE A 15 -4.64 46.44 19.47
N VAL A 16 -3.51 45.76 19.30
CA VAL A 16 -3.34 44.75 18.24
C VAL A 16 -4.04 43.48 18.74
N ALA A 17 -5.24 43.22 18.26
CA ALA A 17 -5.94 41.97 18.51
C ALA A 17 -5.71 41.04 17.31
N SER A 18 -4.63 40.26 17.36
CA SER A 18 -4.42 39.12 16.46
C SER A 18 -5.34 37.97 16.89
N PHE A 19 -6.52 37.88 16.28
CA PHE A 19 -7.36 36.67 16.38
C PHE A 19 -6.83 35.61 15.42
N ALA A 20 -5.80 34.86 15.84
CA ALA A 20 -5.51 33.57 15.23
C ALA A 20 -6.52 32.55 15.76
N LEU A 21 -7.65 32.40 15.07
CA LEU A 21 -8.58 31.29 15.29
C LEU A 21 -7.88 30.00 14.86
N ALA A 22 -7.20 29.36 15.82
CA ALA A 22 -6.79 27.98 15.69
C ALA A 22 -8.06 27.11 15.74
N PHE A 23 -8.66 26.86 14.58
CA PHE A 23 -9.64 25.78 14.46
C PHE A 23 -8.90 24.46 14.66
N PRO A 24 -9.29 23.63 15.64
CA PRO A 24 -8.85 22.24 15.61
C PRO A 24 -9.46 21.61 14.36
N LEU A 25 -8.62 21.38 13.35
CA LEU A 25 -8.91 20.39 12.33
C LEU A 25 -8.94 19.05 13.05
N ALA A 26 -10.09 18.71 13.61
CA ALA A 26 -10.41 17.34 13.93
C ALA A 26 -10.31 16.59 12.60
N ALA A 27 -9.18 15.91 12.40
CA ALA A 27 -9.05 14.91 11.36
C ALA A 27 -10.05 13.80 11.69
N GLY A 28 -11.30 13.99 11.24
CA GLY A 28 -12.30 12.95 11.28
C GLY A 28 -11.80 11.84 10.38
N ALA A 29 -11.33 10.74 10.99
CA ALA A 29 -11.20 9.48 10.30
C ALA A 29 -12.61 9.12 9.83
N SER A 30 -12.90 9.46 8.58
CA SER A 30 -14.11 8.99 7.91
C SER A 30 -13.95 7.49 7.83
N HIS A 31 -14.72 6.74 8.63
CA HIS A 31 -14.97 5.33 8.34
C HIS A 31 -15.39 5.29 6.86
N MET A 32 -14.76 4.45 6.04
CA MET A 32 -15.14 4.32 4.63
C MET A 32 -16.56 3.69 4.57
N SER A 33 -17.60 4.46 4.91
CA SER A 33 -18.98 4.05 4.72
C SER A 33 -19.20 3.95 3.21
N GLY A 34 -19.21 2.72 2.69
CA GLY A 34 -19.39 2.45 1.26
C GLY A 34 -18.15 1.96 0.51
N TRP A 35 -17.06 1.53 1.17
CA TRP A 35 -16.08 0.71 0.46
C TRP A 35 -16.73 -0.62 0.06
N VAL A 36 -16.78 -0.88 -1.26
CA VAL A 36 -17.32 -2.12 -1.82
C VAL A 36 -16.16 -2.95 -2.33
N HIS A 37 -16.14 -4.20 -1.89
CA HIS A 37 -15.14 -5.17 -2.31
C HIS A 37 -15.41 -5.67 -3.74
N ASP A 38 -14.61 -5.25 -4.73
CA ASP A 38 -14.87 -5.58 -6.13
C ASP A 38 -14.14 -6.86 -6.57
N HIS A 39 -14.92 -7.93 -6.77
CA HIS A 39 -14.48 -9.23 -7.30
C HIS A 39 -14.86 -9.47 -8.76
N SER A 40 -15.38 -8.45 -9.46
CA SER A 40 -15.64 -8.54 -10.89
C SER A 40 -14.35 -8.78 -11.67
N SER A 41 -14.45 -9.29 -12.90
CA SER A 41 -13.31 -9.38 -13.81
C SER A 41 -12.66 -8.03 -14.13
N SER A 42 -13.35 -6.92 -13.88
CA SER A 42 -12.81 -5.56 -14.01
C SER A 42 -11.94 -5.15 -12.80
N GLY A 43 -12.26 -5.64 -11.61
CA GLY A 43 -11.50 -5.40 -10.37
C GLY A 43 -10.40 -6.44 -10.13
N ILE A 44 -10.64 -7.69 -10.54
CA ILE A 44 -9.75 -8.84 -10.40
C ILE A 44 -9.62 -9.52 -11.78
N PRO A 45 -8.76 -8.98 -12.66
CA PRO A 45 -8.61 -9.49 -14.02
C PRO A 45 -8.01 -10.91 -14.02
N ARG A 46 -7.98 -11.58 -15.17
CA ARG A 46 -7.39 -12.93 -15.26
C ARG A 46 -5.92 -12.90 -14.86
N ARG A 47 -5.51 -13.85 -14.01
CA ARG A 47 -4.09 -14.08 -13.71
C ARG A 47 -3.41 -14.83 -14.88
N PRO A 48 -2.37 -14.28 -15.52
CA PRO A 48 -1.62 -14.97 -16.57
C PRO A 48 -0.91 -16.23 -16.05
N SER A 49 -0.58 -17.15 -16.96
CA SER A 49 0.17 -18.37 -16.64
C SER A 49 1.27 -18.65 -17.65
N GLY A 50 2.50 -18.82 -17.17
CA GLY A 50 3.70 -18.99 -17.99
C GLY A 50 4.28 -17.67 -18.50
N TYR A 51 5.50 -17.74 -19.03
CA TYR A 51 6.24 -16.57 -19.51
C TYR A 51 5.53 -15.84 -20.66
N ALA A 52 5.00 -16.57 -21.64
CA ALA A 52 4.33 -15.97 -22.79
C ALA A 52 3.11 -15.13 -22.38
N ASP A 53 2.25 -15.65 -21.51
CA ASP A 53 1.09 -14.91 -20.98
C ASP A 53 1.51 -13.74 -20.09
N LEU A 54 2.58 -13.90 -19.29
CA LEU A 54 3.15 -12.83 -18.47
C LEU A 54 3.53 -11.65 -19.33
N VAL A 55 4.34 -11.88 -20.38
CA VAL A 55 4.77 -10.83 -21.32
C VAL A 55 3.59 -10.25 -22.10
N ALA A 56 2.65 -11.07 -22.55
CA ALA A 56 1.47 -10.57 -23.26
C ALA A 56 0.59 -9.66 -22.38
N THR A 57 0.60 -9.87 -21.06
CA THR A 57 -0.23 -9.11 -20.10
C THR A 57 0.47 -7.88 -19.55
N PHE A 58 1.74 -8.02 -19.15
CA PHE A 58 2.50 -6.99 -18.43
C PHE A 58 3.58 -6.32 -19.29
N GLY A 59 3.79 -6.78 -20.53
CA GLY A 59 4.92 -6.39 -21.36
C GLY A 59 6.21 -7.12 -20.98
N GLU A 60 7.29 -6.80 -21.69
CA GLU A 60 8.62 -7.30 -21.33
C GLU A 60 9.07 -6.81 -19.96
N HIS A 61 9.98 -7.52 -19.32
CA HIS A 61 10.61 -7.09 -18.08
C HIS A 61 11.22 -5.67 -18.19
N CYS A 62 11.21 -4.92 -17.10
CA CYS A 62 11.77 -3.57 -16.98
C CYS A 62 11.19 -2.55 -17.98
N ASN A 63 9.96 -2.76 -18.43
CA ASN A 63 9.30 -1.84 -19.34
C ASN A 63 8.70 -0.64 -18.60
N ALA A 64 8.43 0.45 -19.32
CA ALA A 64 7.94 1.71 -18.76
C ALA A 64 6.53 1.65 -18.13
N ARG A 65 5.80 0.54 -18.27
CA ARG A 65 4.52 0.29 -17.60
C ARG A 65 4.66 -0.55 -16.34
N ALA A 66 5.82 -1.13 -16.07
CA ALA A 66 6.00 -2.01 -14.91
C ALA A 66 5.82 -1.29 -13.56
N ASP A 67 5.85 0.04 -13.54
CA ASP A 67 5.67 0.91 -12.37
C ASP A 67 4.67 2.07 -12.61
N ASP A 68 3.77 1.95 -13.60
CA ASP A 68 2.83 3.02 -13.98
C ASP A 68 1.59 3.15 -13.08
N ALA A 69 1.48 2.31 -12.05
CA ALA A 69 0.51 2.44 -10.97
C ALA A 69 1.16 2.31 -9.60
N ARG A 70 0.46 2.79 -8.57
CA ARG A 70 0.95 2.78 -7.19
C ARG A 70 -0.17 2.83 -6.16
N SER A 71 0.10 2.33 -4.96
CA SER A 71 -0.72 2.57 -3.77
C SER A 71 0.14 3.00 -2.59
N TYR A 72 -0.48 3.71 -1.64
CA TYR A 72 0.20 4.24 -0.46
C TYR A 72 0.04 3.27 0.70
N TRP A 73 1.16 2.80 1.24
CA TRP A 73 1.20 1.77 2.27
C TRP A 73 1.76 2.34 3.58
N PRO A 74 1.17 1.94 4.72
CA PRO A 74 1.84 2.12 6.00
C PRO A 74 3.03 1.16 6.08
N HIS A 75 4.02 1.51 6.88
CA HIS A 75 5.19 0.67 7.13
C HIS A 75 5.98 0.29 5.87
N GLN A 76 5.96 1.09 4.80
CA GLN A 76 6.55 0.70 3.51
C GLN A 76 8.03 0.30 3.63
N SER A 77 8.89 1.16 4.18
CA SER A 77 10.34 0.88 4.32
C SER A 77 10.78 0.62 5.76
N ALA A 78 10.07 1.17 6.73
CA ALA A 78 10.29 0.95 8.16
C ALA A 78 8.97 1.18 8.91
N ARG A 79 8.87 0.76 10.18
CA ARG A 79 7.63 0.94 10.95
C ARG A 79 7.26 2.42 11.03
N ASN A 80 5.98 2.72 10.78
CA ASN A 80 5.42 4.08 10.73
C ASN A 80 6.00 4.97 9.63
N VAL A 81 6.80 4.42 8.71
CA VAL A 81 7.24 5.12 7.51
C VAL A 81 6.29 4.75 6.38
N TYR A 82 5.53 5.73 5.92
CA TYR A 82 4.58 5.54 4.84
C TYR A 82 5.25 5.79 3.49
N GLY A 83 4.82 5.09 2.45
CA GLY A 83 5.43 5.21 1.13
C GLY A 83 4.58 4.65 0.01
N TYR A 84 4.91 5.04 -1.21
CA TYR A 84 4.32 4.44 -2.39
C TYR A 84 5.00 3.14 -2.75
N VAL A 85 4.19 2.14 -3.08
CA VAL A 85 4.62 0.89 -3.69
C VAL A 85 4.12 0.88 -5.11
N TYR A 86 5.04 0.70 -6.06
CA TYR A 86 4.79 0.80 -7.49
C TYR A 86 4.62 -0.58 -8.13
N TYR A 87 3.81 -0.65 -9.18
CA TYR A 87 3.49 -1.88 -9.92
C TYR A 87 2.79 -1.53 -11.23
N HIS A 88 2.51 -2.54 -12.05
CA HIS A 88 1.86 -2.36 -13.33
C HIS A 88 0.35 -2.07 -13.18
N ALA A 89 -0.19 -1.15 -13.99
CA ALA A 89 -1.59 -0.71 -13.94
C ALA A 89 -2.60 -1.84 -14.14
N TYR A 90 -2.22 -2.93 -14.83
CA TYR A 90 -3.05 -4.13 -14.97
C TYR A 90 -3.53 -4.69 -13.62
N ILE A 91 -2.71 -4.62 -12.57
CA ILE A 91 -3.11 -5.05 -11.21
C ILE A 91 -3.48 -3.87 -10.31
N GLY A 92 -3.49 -2.63 -10.81
CA GLY A 92 -3.57 -1.45 -9.96
C GLY A 92 -4.92 -1.28 -9.26
N ARG A 93 -6.02 -1.63 -9.91
CA ARG A 93 -7.32 -1.68 -9.24
C ARG A 93 -7.35 -2.79 -8.17
N ASN A 94 -6.79 -3.95 -8.48
CA ASN A 94 -6.75 -5.07 -7.55
C ASN A 94 -5.93 -4.74 -6.28
N VAL A 95 -4.74 -4.14 -6.46
CA VAL A 95 -3.85 -3.81 -5.34
C VAL A 95 -4.31 -2.56 -4.59
N GLY A 96 -4.51 -1.44 -5.29
CA GLY A 96 -4.80 -0.16 -4.67
C GLY A 96 -6.24 -0.01 -4.21
N TYR A 97 -7.20 -0.35 -5.06
CA TYR A 97 -8.62 -0.14 -4.76
C TYR A 97 -9.21 -1.26 -3.90
N ASN A 98 -8.79 -2.52 -4.13
CA ASN A 98 -9.32 -3.64 -3.36
C ASN A 98 -8.44 -3.99 -2.15
N ILE A 99 -7.24 -4.55 -2.34
CA ILE A 99 -6.41 -5.09 -1.24
C ILE A 99 -6.07 -4.00 -0.22
N ARG A 100 -5.48 -2.90 -0.69
CA ARG A 100 -4.99 -1.84 0.21
C ARG A 100 -6.15 -1.20 0.97
N ASN A 101 -7.23 -0.82 0.29
CA ASN A 101 -8.39 -0.22 0.94
C ASN A 101 -9.15 -1.20 1.83
N HIS A 102 -9.18 -2.50 1.51
CA HIS A 102 -9.74 -3.53 2.39
C HIS A 102 -9.03 -3.52 3.75
N ILE A 103 -7.69 -3.56 3.73
CA ILE A 103 -6.87 -3.53 4.95
C ILE A 103 -7.13 -2.25 5.76
N GLU A 104 -7.33 -1.12 5.09
CA GLU A 104 -7.62 0.15 5.73
C GLU A 104 -9.03 0.20 6.33
N ALA A 105 -10.04 -0.24 5.57
CA ALA A 105 -11.43 -0.28 5.99
C ALA A 105 -11.66 -1.23 7.17
N ASP A 106 -10.91 -2.34 7.23
CA ASP A 106 -10.90 -3.26 8.36
C ASP A 106 -10.16 -2.70 9.60
N HIS A 107 -9.58 -1.50 9.51
CA HIS A 107 -8.72 -0.92 10.53
C HIS A 107 -7.50 -1.81 10.88
N ARG A 108 -6.98 -2.53 9.89
CA ARG A 108 -5.88 -3.51 10.04
C ARG A 108 -4.58 -3.05 9.38
N ASN A 109 -4.35 -1.75 9.25
CA ASN A 109 -3.10 -1.20 8.73
C ASN A 109 -1.85 -1.76 9.44
N ASN A 110 -1.93 -1.99 10.76
CA ASN A 110 -0.83 -2.57 11.54
C ASN A 110 -0.62 -4.07 11.31
N ALA A 111 -1.50 -4.77 10.60
CA ALA A 111 -1.28 -6.16 10.18
C ALA A 111 -0.15 -6.26 9.14
N VAL A 112 0.12 -5.16 8.44
CA VAL A 112 1.30 -5.01 7.58
C VAL A 112 2.48 -4.59 8.45
N ASP A 113 3.52 -5.44 8.59
CA ASP A 113 4.81 -5.02 9.15
C ASP A 113 5.74 -4.54 8.04
N TYR A 114 6.81 -3.86 8.41
CA TYR A 114 7.61 -3.15 7.45
C TYR A 114 8.31 -4.01 6.41
N GLY A 115 8.61 -3.38 5.27
CA GLY A 115 9.09 -4.04 4.08
C GLY A 115 7.92 -4.40 3.17
N VAL A 116 7.38 -3.38 2.52
CA VAL A 116 6.40 -3.52 1.44
C VAL A 116 7.06 -3.04 0.15
N TYR A 117 7.30 -3.97 -0.78
CA TYR A 117 8.05 -3.71 -2.00
C TYR A 117 7.28 -4.14 -3.24
N GLY A 118 7.45 -3.40 -4.33
CA GLY A 118 6.78 -3.64 -5.60
C GLY A 118 7.81 -3.71 -6.72
N TYR A 119 7.56 -3.02 -7.83
CA TYR A 119 8.44 -3.00 -8.99
C TYR A 119 9.91 -2.78 -8.62
N ASP A 120 10.76 -3.62 -9.19
CA ASP A 120 12.21 -3.45 -9.19
C ASP A 120 12.81 -4.33 -10.32
N CYS A 121 13.58 -3.69 -11.19
CA CYS A 121 14.16 -4.28 -12.39
C CYS A 121 15.40 -5.12 -12.03
N ARG A 122 15.16 -6.37 -11.63
CA ARG A 122 16.23 -7.31 -11.28
C ARG A 122 15.96 -8.74 -11.74
N LEU A 123 17.06 -9.48 -11.93
CA LEU A 123 17.03 -10.94 -11.98
C LEU A 123 16.74 -11.51 -10.58
N ILE A 124 16.23 -12.74 -10.54
CA ILE A 124 16.17 -13.52 -9.31
C ILE A 124 17.61 -13.81 -8.87
N SER A 125 17.91 -13.63 -7.58
CA SER A 125 19.25 -13.86 -7.04
C SER A 125 19.75 -15.27 -7.37
N GLY A 126 20.97 -15.36 -7.90
CA GLY A 126 21.57 -16.64 -8.31
C GLY A 126 20.94 -17.29 -9.56
N SER A 127 20.14 -16.56 -10.33
CA SER A 127 19.47 -17.05 -11.53
C SER A 127 19.73 -16.15 -12.74
N THR A 128 19.43 -16.68 -13.93
CA THR A 128 19.30 -15.91 -15.18
C THR A 128 17.85 -15.55 -15.51
N LYS A 129 16.90 -15.93 -14.65
CA LYS A 129 15.48 -15.58 -14.79
C LYS A 129 15.20 -14.21 -14.18
N TRP A 130 14.34 -13.44 -14.85
CA TRP A 130 13.81 -12.18 -14.32
C TRP A 130 12.91 -12.40 -13.12
N SER A 131 12.94 -11.47 -12.16
CA SER A 131 11.98 -11.46 -11.07
C SER A 131 10.61 -11.02 -11.59
N THR A 132 9.52 -11.55 -11.03
CA THR A 132 8.16 -11.03 -11.33
C THR A 132 7.98 -9.58 -10.88
N HIS A 133 8.82 -9.08 -9.97
CA HIS A 133 8.94 -7.65 -9.66
C HIS A 133 9.37 -6.82 -10.87
N ALA A 134 10.22 -7.36 -11.76
CA ALA A 134 10.68 -6.63 -12.94
C ALA A 134 9.55 -6.39 -13.97
N PHE A 135 8.43 -7.12 -13.87
CA PHE A 135 7.24 -6.92 -14.71
C PHE A 135 6.18 -6.04 -14.03
N GLY A 136 6.41 -5.62 -12.77
CA GLY A 136 5.37 -4.97 -11.98
C GLY A 136 4.23 -5.91 -11.58
N ALA A 137 4.47 -7.23 -11.59
CA ALA A 137 3.46 -8.27 -11.39
C ALA A 137 3.53 -8.91 -9.99
N ALA A 138 4.33 -8.37 -9.07
CA ALA A 138 4.51 -8.90 -7.73
C ALA A 138 4.62 -7.81 -6.67
N ILE A 139 4.23 -8.16 -5.45
CA ILE A 139 4.33 -7.34 -4.25
C ILE A 139 4.86 -8.22 -3.12
N ASP A 140 5.86 -7.72 -2.41
CA ASP A 140 6.34 -8.29 -1.16
C ASP A 140 5.70 -7.51 0.00
N THR A 141 5.26 -8.20 1.05
CA THR A 141 4.75 -7.58 2.29
C THR A 141 5.33 -8.27 3.53
N ASN A 142 5.47 -7.52 4.63
CA ASN A 142 5.97 -8.02 5.92
C ASN A 142 7.35 -8.69 5.82
N THR A 143 8.24 -8.20 4.95
CA THR A 143 9.51 -8.89 4.63
C THR A 143 10.41 -9.06 5.85
N ALA A 144 10.34 -8.15 6.82
CA ALA A 144 11.13 -8.23 8.05
C ALA A 144 10.79 -9.43 8.95
N LYS A 145 9.56 -9.93 8.88
CA LYS A 145 9.07 -11.08 9.67
C LYS A 145 8.96 -12.37 8.85
N ASN A 146 8.97 -12.22 7.53
CA ASN A 146 8.74 -13.30 6.57
C ASN A 146 9.80 -13.28 5.47
N PRO A 147 11.10 -13.33 5.82
CA PRO A 147 12.16 -13.21 4.82
C PRO A 147 12.13 -14.38 3.83
N TRP A 148 12.67 -14.13 2.63
CA TRP A 148 12.90 -15.15 1.62
C TRP A 148 13.62 -16.39 2.19
N GLY A 149 13.22 -17.58 1.72
CA GLY A 149 13.79 -18.86 2.16
C GLY A 149 13.17 -19.41 3.45
N GLN A 150 12.32 -18.64 4.14
CA GLN A 150 11.52 -19.15 5.24
C GLN A 150 10.38 -20.04 4.72
N THR A 151 10.14 -21.17 5.39
CA THR A 151 9.13 -22.16 4.95
C THR A 151 7.78 -22.01 5.63
N TYR A 152 7.56 -20.91 6.35
CA TYR A 152 6.33 -20.63 7.09
C TYR A 152 5.99 -19.14 7.07
N TRP A 153 4.76 -18.81 7.46
CA TRP A 153 4.30 -17.43 7.63
C TRP A 153 4.23 -17.07 9.11
N ASN A 154 4.88 -15.98 9.47
CA ASN A 154 4.78 -15.29 10.73
C ASN A 154 3.74 -14.17 10.61
N GLY A 155 2.61 -14.32 11.31
CA GLY A 155 1.46 -13.41 11.27
C GLY A 155 1.62 -12.12 12.06
N ILE A 156 2.80 -11.86 12.62
CA ILE A 156 3.03 -10.70 13.47
C ILE A 156 3.08 -9.41 12.65
N GLY A 157 2.22 -8.45 13.02
CA GLY A 157 2.15 -7.13 12.42
C GLY A 157 3.13 -6.11 13.03
N ALA A 158 3.07 -4.87 12.54
CA ALA A 158 3.94 -3.77 12.99
C ALA A 158 3.77 -3.40 14.47
N ASP A 159 2.59 -3.66 15.03
CA ASP A 159 2.27 -3.41 16.44
C ASP A 159 2.60 -4.61 17.36
N GLY A 160 3.22 -5.66 16.81
CA GLY A 160 3.59 -6.86 17.55
C GLY A 160 2.45 -7.84 17.82
N ARG A 161 1.22 -7.56 17.34
CA ARG A 161 0.08 -8.48 17.48
C ARG A 161 0.12 -9.57 16.40
N ASP A 162 -0.40 -10.74 16.74
CA ASP A 162 -0.58 -11.83 15.79
C ASP A 162 -1.89 -11.66 15.01
N TYR A 163 -1.78 -11.42 13.71
CA TYR A 163 -2.91 -11.33 12.78
C TYR A 163 -3.13 -12.65 12.02
N GLY A 164 -2.42 -13.72 12.38
CA GLY A 164 -2.47 -15.02 11.73
C GLY A 164 -2.20 -14.89 10.23
N LYS A 165 -3.09 -15.47 9.42
CA LYS A 165 -3.01 -15.42 7.95
C LYS A 165 -3.83 -14.29 7.31
N TYR A 166 -4.16 -13.23 8.05
CA TYR A 166 -4.96 -12.12 7.52
C TYR A 166 -4.38 -11.56 6.21
N ILE A 167 -3.14 -11.08 6.22
CA ILE A 167 -2.48 -10.52 5.02
C ILE A 167 -2.47 -11.53 3.85
N PRO A 168 -1.96 -12.77 4.01
CA PRO A 168 -2.03 -13.75 2.93
C PRO A 168 -3.44 -14.03 2.41
N ASN A 169 -4.45 -14.05 3.28
CA ASN A 169 -5.85 -14.32 2.90
C ASN A 169 -6.48 -13.17 2.09
N VAL A 170 -6.06 -11.92 2.32
CA VAL A 170 -6.50 -10.78 1.49
C VAL A 170 -5.85 -10.86 0.11
N TRP A 171 -4.57 -11.19 0.03
CA TRP A 171 -3.88 -11.33 -1.27
C TRP A 171 -4.39 -12.54 -2.08
N LYS A 172 -4.57 -13.70 -1.44
CA LYS A 172 -4.81 -14.99 -2.13
C LYS A 172 -6.28 -15.43 -2.10
N GLY A 173 -6.70 -16.20 -3.10
CA GLY A 173 -7.97 -16.95 -3.07
C GLY A 173 -9.13 -16.28 -3.82
N PRO A 174 -10.36 -16.79 -3.66
CA PRO A 174 -11.54 -16.34 -4.41
C PRO A 174 -12.31 -15.17 -3.76
N ASP A 175 -12.41 -15.09 -2.42
CA ASP A 175 -13.06 -14.01 -1.65
C ASP A 175 -12.71 -14.15 -0.15
N PRO A 176 -12.30 -13.10 0.60
CA PRO A 176 -11.91 -11.74 0.17
C PRO A 176 -10.66 -11.70 -0.72
N GLY A 177 -10.13 -12.87 -1.09
CA GLY A 177 -8.89 -13.05 -1.81
C GLY A 177 -8.83 -12.42 -3.19
N HIS A 178 -7.67 -11.86 -3.52
CA HIS A 178 -7.44 -11.15 -4.78
C HIS A 178 -6.66 -11.93 -5.81
N ARG A 179 -6.76 -13.28 -5.78
CA ARG A 179 -6.15 -14.20 -6.76
C ARG A 179 -4.64 -14.05 -6.95
N PHE A 180 -3.89 -13.45 -6.03
CA PHE A 180 -2.44 -13.57 -6.08
C PHE A 180 -2.02 -15.01 -5.76
N TYR A 181 -0.94 -15.45 -6.41
CA TYR A 181 -0.25 -16.66 -6.04
C TYR A 181 0.72 -16.32 -4.90
N TRP A 182 0.66 -17.11 -3.83
CA TRP A 182 1.50 -16.90 -2.66
C TRP A 182 2.80 -17.67 -2.79
N GLY A 183 3.94 -16.99 -2.69
CA GLY A 183 5.27 -17.56 -2.81
C GLY A 183 5.61 -18.62 -1.76
N LEU A 184 4.91 -18.66 -0.61
CA LEU A 184 5.02 -19.76 0.35
C LEU A 184 4.70 -21.13 -0.29
N ASN A 185 3.91 -21.13 -1.38
CA ASN A 185 3.54 -22.34 -2.11
C ASN A 185 4.55 -22.71 -3.21
N PHE A 186 5.69 -22.02 -3.35
CA PHE A 186 6.73 -22.46 -4.27
C PHE A 186 7.35 -23.78 -3.79
N SER A 187 7.49 -24.74 -4.70
CA SER A 187 7.95 -26.10 -4.37
C SER A 187 9.43 -26.16 -3.99
N THR A 188 10.27 -25.31 -4.60
CA THR A 188 11.73 -25.38 -4.45
C THR A 188 12.26 -24.41 -3.41
N THR A 189 11.74 -23.19 -3.40
CA THR A 189 12.19 -22.13 -2.48
C THR A 189 10.99 -21.32 -2.04
N PRO A 190 10.34 -21.71 -0.93
CA PRO A 190 9.23 -20.96 -0.39
C PRO A 190 9.62 -19.51 -0.08
N ASP A 191 8.71 -18.60 -0.41
CA ASP A 191 8.88 -17.17 -0.22
C ASP A 191 7.61 -16.54 0.39
N PRO A 192 7.51 -16.50 1.73
CA PRO A 192 6.27 -16.15 2.41
C PRO A 192 5.89 -14.67 2.30
N MET A 193 6.84 -13.78 2.05
CA MET A 193 6.56 -12.36 1.81
C MET A 193 6.02 -12.08 0.41
N HIS A 194 6.29 -12.96 -0.56
CA HIS A 194 6.06 -12.72 -1.98
C HIS A 194 4.66 -13.09 -2.45
N PHE A 195 3.99 -12.16 -3.11
CA PHE A 195 2.70 -12.35 -3.75
C PHE A 195 2.78 -11.93 -5.21
N GLN A 196 2.57 -12.87 -6.13
CA GLN A 196 2.64 -12.59 -7.57
C GLN A 196 1.33 -12.82 -8.31
N TYR A 197 1.07 -12.00 -9.31
CA TYR A 197 -0.08 -12.11 -10.20
C TYR A 197 0.26 -12.88 -11.48
N VAL A 198 0.94 -14.03 -11.33
CA VAL A 198 1.24 -14.97 -12.41
C VAL A 198 1.49 -16.36 -11.81
N THR A 199 1.18 -17.42 -12.57
CA THR A 199 1.53 -18.81 -12.21
C THR A 199 2.38 -19.48 -13.27
N GLY A 200 3.09 -20.55 -12.93
CA GLY A 200 3.84 -21.35 -13.91
C GLY A 200 5.01 -20.61 -14.60
N TYR A 201 5.58 -19.61 -13.93
CA TYR A 201 6.76 -18.86 -14.36
C TYR A 201 7.99 -19.26 -13.52
#